data_AF-A0A4V0Z3J2-F1
#
_entry.id   AF-A0A4V0Z3J2-F1
#
_cell.length_a   1.000
_cell.length_b   1.000
_cell.length_c   1.000
_cell.angle_alpha   90.00
_cell.angle_beta   90.00
_cell.angle_gamma   90.00
#
_symmetry.space_group_name_H-M   'P 1'
#
loop_
_entity.id
_entity.type
_entity.pdbx_description
1 polymer ?
#
loop_
_entity_poly.entity_id
_entity_poly.type
_entity_poly.pdbx_seq_one_letter_code
_entity_poly.pdbx_strand_id
1 'polypeptide(L)'
;MDIRFGEFLRALITADHDLVRDDRWSYRDALIDAFSRRRILPRGVYNLSEPALLWNTPRLKHPPLEKLSFRDLRFEGDPGCPAGSEELLRQATVLGGYVTQPALAEEFGLVAPGTPGFAPGGIGAPRVMSIRTARRVGPDSQIVFDLVAEVVQRCRVLPADGSPVFEVLGGCTVILGPDGAFRYVISKSALGIGRVERRQHFLASSQGRRYWTVEDGEYHLKGEFFDLLDTPARPHT
;
A
#
# COMPACT_ATOMS: atom_id res chain seq x y z
N MET A 1 8.23 6.73 -11.05
CA MET A 1 7.26 6.90 -9.94
C MET A 1 7.33 8.34 -9.46
N ASP A 2 6.19 9.01 -9.25
CA ASP A 2 6.13 10.29 -8.54
C ASP A 2 6.11 9.99 -7.03
N ILE A 3 7.30 9.77 -6.45
CA ILE A 3 7.46 9.44 -5.03
C ILE A 3 7.27 10.73 -4.23
N ARG A 4 6.03 10.96 -3.79
CA ARG A 4 5.73 12.03 -2.83
C ARG A 4 5.70 11.41 -1.43
N PHE A 5 6.63 11.82 -0.58
CA PHE A 5 6.78 11.30 0.79
C PHE A 5 5.71 11.80 1.78
N GLY A 6 4.64 12.44 1.31
CA GLY A 6 3.56 12.92 2.17
C GLY A 6 2.81 11.78 2.88
N GLU A 7 2.58 10.65 2.20
CA GLU A 7 1.98 9.47 2.82
C GLU A 7 2.90 8.82 3.86
N PHE A 8 4.21 8.96 3.67
CA PHE A 8 5.18 8.50 4.66
C PHE A 8 5.12 9.34 5.95
N LEU A 9 4.90 10.66 5.85
CA LEU A 9 4.64 11.49 7.02
C LEU A 9 3.41 10.99 7.79
N ARG A 10 2.29 10.75 7.10
CA ARG A 10 1.07 10.24 7.73
C ARG A 10 1.30 8.92 8.45
N ALA A 11 2.03 8.00 7.81
CA ALA A 11 2.39 6.72 8.40
C ALA A 11 3.20 6.91 9.69
N LEU A 12 4.19 7.80 9.67
CA LEU A 12 5.07 8.08 10.82
C LEU A 12 4.27 8.67 12.00
N ILE A 13 3.46 9.69 11.74
CA ILE A 13 2.64 10.35 12.78
C ILE A 13 1.61 9.38 13.36
N THR A 14 0.99 8.55 12.53
CA THR A 14 0.04 7.52 12.99
C THR A 14 0.72 6.46 13.85
N ALA A 15 1.86 5.96 13.40
CA ALA A 15 2.59 4.90 14.10
C ALA A 15 3.10 5.36 15.47
N ASP A 16 3.52 6.62 15.58
CA ASP A 16 3.93 7.22 16.86
C ASP A 16 2.72 7.47 17.78
N HIS A 17 1.63 8.05 17.27
CA HIS A 17 0.40 8.27 18.04
C HIS A 17 -0.14 6.97 18.65
N ASP A 18 -0.12 5.88 17.88
CA ASP A 18 -0.56 4.56 18.32
C ASP A 18 0.23 4.05 19.53
N LEU A 19 1.51 4.42 19.64
CA LEU A 19 2.44 3.92 20.65
C LEU A 19 2.56 4.86 21.85
N VAL A 20 2.55 6.17 21.60
CA VAL A 20 2.77 7.24 22.58
C VAL A 20 1.75 8.37 22.35
N ARG A 21 0.55 8.24 22.93
CA ARG A 21 -0.56 9.18 22.69
C ARG A 21 -0.33 10.60 23.21
N ASP A 22 0.37 10.74 24.33
CA ASP A 22 0.55 12.03 25.02
C ASP A 22 1.57 12.94 24.32
N ASP A 23 2.50 12.36 23.54
CA ASP A 23 3.60 13.07 22.85
C ASP A 23 4.22 14.22 23.67
N ARG A 24 4.62 13.90 24.90
CA ARG A 24 5.14 14.86 25.90
C ARG A 24 6.27 15.77 25.38
N TRP A 25 7.02 15.32 24.38
CA TRP A 25 8.18 16.01 23.82
C TRP A 25 7.89 16.69 22.49
N SER A 26 6.63 16.65 22.01
CA SER A 26 6.18 17.22 20.74
C SER A 26 7.02 16.74 19.54
N TYR A 27 7.38 15.46 19.52
CA TYR A 27 8.14 14.88 18.42
C TYR A 27 7.37 14.95 17.11
N ARG A 28 6.05 14.81 17.16
CA ARG A 28 5.20 14.84 15.96
C ARG A 28 5.15 16.24 15.35
N ASP A 29 5.08 17.29 16.17
CA ASP A 29 5.17 18.67 15.68
C ASP A 29 6.52 18.95 15.01
N ALA A 30 7.63 18.47 15.59
CA ALA A 30 8.95 18.61 15.00
C ALA A 30 9.07 17.91 13.64
N LEU A 31 8.49 16.70 13.52
CA LEU A 31 8.43 15.97 12.25
C LEU A 31 7.57 16.70 11.21
N ILE A 32 6.40 17.20 11.61
CA ILE A 32 5.49 17.94 10.75
C ILE A 32 6.17 19.20 10.21
N ASP A 33 6.82 19.99 11.08
CA ASP A 33 7.55 21.20 10.67
C ASP A 33 8.71 20.85 9.72
N ALA A 34 9.47 19.80 10.02
CA ALA A 34 10.59 19.36 9.17
C ALA A 34 10.14 18.96 7.75
N PHE A 35 9.00 18.27 7.61
CA PHE A 35 8.43 17.90 6.32
C PHE A 35 7.84 19.11 5.59
N SER A 36 7.16 20.00 6.32
CA SER A 36 6.59 21.24 5.80
C SER A 36 7.66 22.17 5.21
N ARG A 37 8.78 22.38 5.93
CA ARG A 37 9.93 23.17 5.46
C ARG A 37 10.53 22.63 4.16
N ARG A 38 10.41 21.32 3.91
CA ARG A 38 10.87 20.64 2.68
C ARG A 38 9.79 20.58 1.59
N ARG A 39 8.62 21.18 1.83
CA ARG A 39 7.44 21.13 0.94
C ARG A 39 6.97 19.71 0.65
N ILE A 40 7.16 18.80 1.60
CA ILE A 40 6.69 17.41 1.51
C ILE A 40 5.33 17.35 2.21
N LEU A 41 4.26 17.42 1.41
CA LEU A 41 2.89 17.49 1.92
C LEU A 41 2.07 16.25 1.49
N PRO A 42 1.27 15.65 2.38
CA PRO A 42 0.32 14.62 2.01
C PRO A 42 -0.76 15.16 1.08
N ARG A 43 -1.28 14.29 0.21
CA ARG A 43 -2.38 14.66 -0.70
C ARG A 43 -3.71 14.44 0.02
N GLY A 44 -4.68 15.32 -0.26
CA GLY A 44 -6.03 15.18 0.30
C GLY A 44 -6.15 15.46 1.80
N VAL A 45 -5.13 16.09 2.40
CA VAL A 45 -5.18 16.60 3.77
C VAL A 45 -5.26 18.12 3.71
N TYR A 46 -6.25 18.71 4.39
CA TYR A 46 -6.54 20.14 4.32
C TYR A 46 -5.64 21.02 5.19
N ASN A 47 -5.05 20.47 6.25
CA ASN A 47 -4.12 21.17 7.14
C ASN A 47 -3.09 20.19 7.72
N LEU A 48 -1.99 20.71 8.26
CA LEU A 48 -0.92 19.89 8.85
C LEU A 48 -1.06 19.73 10.37
N SER A 49 -2.28 19.69 10.90
CA SER A 49 -2.48 19.30 12.29
C SER A 49 -2.27 17.79 12.45
N GLU A 50 -1.80 17.37 13.62
CA GLU A 50 -1.65 15.95 13.93
C GLU A 50 -2.93 15.14 13.65
N PRO A 51 -4.14 15.52 14.14
CA PRO A 51 -5.36 14.77 13.86
C PRO A 51 -5.68 14.63 12.37
N ALA A 52 -5.34 15.63 11.55
CA ALA A 52 -5.55 15.58 10.11
C ALA A 52 -4.58 14.62 9.39
N LEU A 53 -3.41 14.35 10.00
CA LEU A 53 -2.38 13.46 9.45
C LEU A 53 -2.58 12.00 9.84
N LEU A 54 -3.26 11.73 10.97
CA LEU A 54 -3.58 10.37 11.39
C LEU A 54 -4.32 9.62 10.29
N TRP A 55 -3.99 8.34 10.10
CA TRP A 55 -4.85 7.45 9.34
C TRP A 55 -6.13 7.18 10.11
N ASN A 56 -7.24 7.14 9.38
CA ASN A 56 -8.53 6.81 9.96
C ASN A 56 -8.67 5.29 10.06
N THR A 57 -9.47 4.86 11.02
CA THR A 57 -9.97 3.48 11.05
C THR A 57 -10.73 3.15 9.76
N PRO A 58 -10.90 1.86 9.41
CA PRO A 58 -11.68 1.46 8.26
C PRO A 58 -13.08 2.12 8.27
N ARG A 59 -13.60 2.48 7.10
CA ARG A 59 -14.91 3.14 6.99
C ARG A 59 -16.02 2.18 7.37
N LEU A 60 -15.86 0.91 6.99
CA LEU A 60 -16.78 -0.17 7.32
C LEU A 60 -16.31 -0.88 8.59
N LYS A 61 -17.26 -1.37 9.38
CA LYS A 61 -16.93 -2.28 10.47
C LYS A 61 -16.64 -3.66 9.90
N HIS A 62 -15.52 -4.23 10.30
CA HIS A 62 -15.10 -5.56 9.88
C HIS A 62 -14.97 -6.47 11.10
N PRO A 63 -15.43 -7.74 11.02
CA PRO A 63 -15.08 -8.71 12.04
C PRO A 63 -13.56 -8.93 12.08
N PRO A 64 -13.00 -9.28 13.25
CA PRO A 64 -11.62 -9.75 13.33
C PRO A 64 -11.41 -10.98 12.44
N LEU A 65 -10.25 -11.05 11.78
CA LEU A 65 -9.82 -12.26 11.11
C LEU A 65 -9.08 -13.13 12.13
N GLU A 66 -9.83 -13.92 12.90
CA GLU A 66 -9.28 -14.73 14.01
C GLU A 66 -8.08 -15.58 13.58
N LYS A 67 -8.14 -16.18 12.38
CA LYS A 67 -7.04 -16.98 11.80
C LYS A 67 -5.75 -16.21 11.49
N LEU A 68 -5.80 -14.88 11.57
CA LEU A 68 -4.67 -13.96 11.44
C LEU A 68 -4.36 -13.23 12.77
N SER A 69 -5.00 -13.62 13.86
CA SER A 69 -4.65 -13.18 15.21
C SER A 69 -3.28 -13.75 15.59
N PHE A 70 -2.57 -13.06 16.46
CA PHE A 70 -1.25 -13.47 16.96
C PHE A 70 -1.27 -14.87 17.60
N ARG A 71 -2.42 -15.30 18.14
CA ARG A 71 -2.63 -16.66 18.67
C ARG A 71 -2.48 -17.74 17.60
N ASP A 72 -2.94 -17.47 16.38
CA ASP A 72 -3.01 -18.42 15.27
C ASP A 72 -1.85 -18.26 14.27
N LEU A 73 -1.04 -17.21 14.39
CA LEU A 73 0.17 -17.04 13.59
C LEU A 73 1.21 -18.10 13.94
N ARG A 74 1.85 -18.65 12.91
CA ARG A 74 2.98 -19.58 13.05
C ARG A 74 4.28 -18.86 12.74
N PHE A 75 5.29 -19.10 13.56
CA PHE A 75 6.60 -18.46 13.44
C PHE A 75 7.70 -19.51 13.39
N GLU A 76 8.79 -19.20 12.68
CA GLU A 76 10.01 -20.00 12.74
C GLU A 76 10.84 -19.61 13.97
N GLY A 77 10.47 -20.16 15.12
CA GLY A 77 11.13 -19.94 16.41
C GLY A 77 10.82 -18.59 17.08
N ASP A 78 11.08 -17.48 16.40
CA ASP A 78 10.85 -16.11 16.90
C ASP A 78 9.78 -15.36 16.08
N PRO A 79 8.85 -14.61 16.72
CA PRO A 79 7.82 -13.83 16.02
C PRO A 79 8.35 -12.72 15.09
N GLY A 80 9.61 -12.33 15.23
CA GLY A 80 10.31 -11.40 14.34
C GLY A 80 10.95 -12.08 13.13
N CYS A 81 11.01 -13.41 13.10
CA CYS A 81 11.44 -14.15 11.91
C CYS A 81 10.30 -14.20 10.87
N PRO A 82 10.60 -14.08 9.57
CA PRO A 82 9.63 -14.34 8.52
C PRO A 82 9.02 -15.73 8.70
N ALA A 83 7.70 -15.83 8.54
CA ALA A 83 7.04 -17.12 8.52
C ALA A 83 7.47 -17.93 7.29
N GLY A 84 7.49 -19.26 7.42
CA GLY A 84 7.73 -20.16 6.30
C GLY A 84 6.69 -19.98 5.18
N SER A 85 7.04 -20.40 3.96
CA SER A 85 6.22 -20.19 2.76
C SER A 85 4.80 -20.78 2.86
N GLU A 86 4.64 -21.92 3.52
CA GLU A 86 3.33 -22.54 3.78
C GLU A 86 2.43 -21.63 4.64
N GLU A 87 2.99 -21.05 5.69
CA GLU A 87 2.26 -20.16 6.59
C GLU A 87 1.94 -18.83 5.90
N LEU A 88 2.88 -18.26 5.15
CA LEU A 88 2.62 -17.06 4.35
C LEU A 88 1.48 -17.28 3.34
N LEU A 89 1.45 -18.46 2.70
CA LEU A 89 0.37 -18.82 1.77
C LEU A 89 -0.97 -18.96 2.50
N ARG A 90 -0.99 -19.59 3.69
CA ARG A 90 -2.19 -19.70 4.52
C ARG A 90 -2.72 -18.31 4.89
N GLN A 91 -1.84 -17.43 5.38
CA GLN A 91 -2.21 -16.07 5.78
C GLN A 91 -2.73 -15.25 4.59
N ALA A 92 -2.03 -15.30 3.46
CA ALA A 92 -2.43 -14.65 2.22
C ALA A 92 -3.78 -15.18 1.70
N THR A 93 -4.05 -16.47 1.84
CA THR A 93 -5.34 -17.07 1.43
C THR A 93 -6.48 -16.58 2.31
N VAL A 94 -6.28 -16.52 3.63
CA VAL A 94 -7.29 -16.00 4.58
C VAL A 94 -7.59 -14.53 4.29
N LEU A 95 -6.56 -13.69 4.20
CA LEU A 95 -6.75 -12.27 3.91
C LEU A 95 -7.37 -12.07 2.53
N GLY A 96 -6.81 -12.73 1.51
CA GLY A 96 -7.25 -12.67 0.12
C GLY A 96 -8.73 -13.02 -0.02
N GLY A 97 -9.16 -14.13 0.58
CA GLY A 97 -10.58 -14.55 0.55
C GLY A 97 -11.53 -13.53 1.19
N TYR A 98 -11.07 -12.77 2.19
CA TYR A 98 -11.88 -11.72 2.80
C TYR A 98 -11.92 -10.44 1.97
N VAL A 99 -10.77 -9.90 1.58
CA VAL A 99 -10.68 -8.59 0.89
C VAL A 99 -11.23 -8.62 -0.54
N THR A 100 -11.30 -9.79 -1.16
CA THR A 100 -11.80 -9.96 -2.54
C THR A 100 -13.32 -10.13 -2.64
N GLN A 101 -14.04 -10.10 -1.51
CA GLN A 101 -15.50 -10.11 -1.53
C GLN A 101 -16.03 -8.89 -2.32
N PRO A 102 -16.92 -9.07 -3.31
CA PRO A 102 -17.38 -7.97 -4.17
C PRO A 102 -17.95 -6.78 -3.40
N ALA A 103 -18.68 -7.04 -2.30
CA ALA A 103 -19.26 -6.01 -1.44
C ALA A 103 -18.22 -5.14 -0.71
N LEU A 104 -16.98 -5.61 -0.61
CA LEU A 104 -15.89 -4.93 0.10
C LEU A 104 -14.86 -4.30 -0.85
N ALA A 105 -15.05 -4.44 -2.18
CA ALA A 105 -14.06 -4.03 -3.17
C ALA A 105 -13.65 -2.55 -3.01
N GLU A 106 -14.61 -1.65 -2.82
CA GLU A 106 -14.33 -0.21 -2.65
C GLU A 106 -13.48 0.06 -1.39
N GLU A 107 -13.80 -0.61 -0.29
CA GLU A 107 -13.09 -0.42 0.99
C GLU A 107 -11.61 -0.77 0.87
N PHE A 108 -11.31 -1.88 0.19
CA PHE A 108 -9.94 -2.34 -0.03
C PHE A 108 -9.27 -1.74 -1.28
N GLY A 109 -9.89 -0.75 -1.90
CA GLY A 109 -9.34 -0.05 -3.07
C GLY A 109 -9.21 -0.93 -4.31
N LEU A 110 -10.09 -1.92 -4.44
CA LEU A 110 -10.15 -2.85 -5.57
C LEU A 110 -11.20 -2.38 -6.59
N VAL A 111 -10.96 -2.74 -7.84
CA VAL A 111 -11.82 -2.48 -8.98
C VAL A 111 -12.50 -3.78 -9.38
N ALA A 112 -13.82 -3.76 -9.50
CA ALA A 112 -14.61 -4.91 -9.92
C ALA A 112 -14.39 -5.22 -11.41
N PRO A 113 -14.36 -6.50 -11.83
CA PRO A 113 -14.35 -6.87 -13.25
C PRO A 113 -15.50 -6.21 -14.03
N GLY A 114 -15.23 -5.77 -15.25
CA GLY A 114 -16.22 -5.11 -16.11
C GLY A 114 -16.44 -3.62 -15.83
N THR A 115 -15.72 -3.03 -14.87
CA THR A 115 -15.74 -1.58 -14.67
C THR A 115 -15.32 -0.85 -15.97
N PRO A 116 -16.06 0.16 -16.45
CA PRO A 116 -15.69 0.94 -17.63
C PRO A 116 -14.37 1.69 -17.47
N GLY A 117 -13.71 2.04 -18.59
CA GLY A 117 -12.45 2.79 -18.61
C GLY A 117 -11.18 1.93 -18.48
N PHE A 118 -11.33 0.61 -18.45
CA PHE A 118 -10.21 -0.33 -18.49
C PHE A 118 -10.23 -1.16 -19.77
N ALA A 119 -9.06 -1.61 -20.21
CA ALA A 119 -8.94 -2.48 -21.37
C ALA A 119 -9.69 -3.82 -21.13
N PRO A 120 -10.17 -4.51 -22.19
CA PRO A 120 -10.74 -5.85 -22.05
C PRO A 120 -9.76 -6.80 -21.35
N GLY A 121 -10.21 -7.46 -20.27
CA GLY A 121 -9.33 -8.30 -19.42
C GLY A 121 -8.24 -7.52 -18.67
N GLY A 122 -8.28 -6.19 -18.70
CA GLY A 122 -7.28 -5.29 -18.12
C GLY A 122 -7.35 -5.15 -16.61
N ILE A 123 -8.44 -5.60 -15.98
CA ILE A 123 -8.59 -5.61 -14.52
C ILE A 123 -8.09 -6.95 -14.01
N GLY A 124 -6.88 -6.96 -13.47
CA GLY A 124 -6.27 -8.16 -12.91
C GLY A 124 -6.90 -8.59 -11.58
N ALA A 125 -6.68 -9.86 -11.22
CA ALA A 125 -6.99 -10.36 -9.89
C ALA A 125 -6.11 -9.66 -8.83
N PRO A 126 -6.68 -9.24 -7.68
CA PRO A 126 -5.90 -8.75 -6.56
C PRO A 126 -4.93 -9.81 -6.03
N ARG A 127 -3.75 -9.39 -5.57
CA ARG A 127 -2.72 -10.27 -5.02
C ARG A 127 -2.24 -9.73 -3.68
N VAL A 128 -2.14 -10.61 -2.69
CA VAL A 128 -1.41 -10.32 -1.45
C VAL A 128 0.09 -10.40 -1.79
N MET A 129 0.73 -9.24 -1.84
CA MET A 129 2.15 -9.12 -2.23
C MET A 129 3.08 -9.40 -1.07
N SER A 130 2.67 -9.04 0.15
CA SER A 130 3.39 -9.32 1.37
C SER A 130 2.44 -9.42 2.55
N ILE A 131 2.84 -10.20 3.55
CA ILE A 131 2.20 -10.27 4.87
C ILE A 131 3.32 -10.48 5.88
N ARG A 132 3.40 -9.61 6.89
CA ARG A 132 4.52 -9.62 7.84
C ARG A 132 4.08 -9.15 9.21
N THR A 133 4.67 -9.75 10.22
CA THR A 133 4.53 -9.29 11.60
C THR A 133 5.39 -8.06 11.82
N ALA A 134 4.79 -7.01 12.38
CA ALA A 134 5.50 -5.84 12.86
C ALA A 134 5.56 -5.90 14.39
N ARG A 135 6.76 -5.75 14.94
CA ARG A 135 7.02 -5.67 16.39
C ARG A 135 7.47 -4.25 16.73
N ARG A 136 6.75 -3.59 17.63
CA ARG A 136 7.09 -2.24 18.12
C ARG A 136 7.29 -2.29 19.63
N VAL A 137 8.30 -1.57 20.13
CA VAL A 137 8.58 -1.44 21.56
C VAL A 137 8.31 -0.01 21.98
N GLY A 138 7.38 0.18 22.91
CA GLY A 138 7.04 1.49 23.47
C GLY A 138 8.00 1.92 24.58
N PRO A 139 7.92 3.20 24.99
CA PRO A 139 8.80 3.76 26.01
C PRO A 139 8.69 3.07 27.37
N ASP A 140 7.55 2.46 27.69
CA ASP A 140 7.30 1.72 28.93
C ASP A 140 7.58 0.21 28.77
N SER A 141 8.40 -0.16 27.78
CA SER A 141 8.73 -1.55 27.43
C SER A 141 7.53 -2.41 26.99
N GLN A 142 6.40 -1.79 26.62
CA GLN A 142 5.30 -2.52 26.00
C GLN A 142 5.69 -3.02 24.60
N ILE A 143 5.38 -4.27 24.30
CA ILE A 143 5.59 -4.85 22.96
C ILE A 143 4.23 -4.93 22.27
N VAL A 144 4.12 -4.27 21.11
CA VAL A 144 2.93 -4.31 20.26
C VAL A 144 3.24 -5.13 19.03
N PHE A 145 2.38 -6.12 18.75
CA PHE A 145 2.40 -6.91 17.53
C PHE A 145 1.23 -6.51 16.63
N ASP A 146 1.55 -6.22 15.38
CA ASP A 146 0.56 -6.02 14.33
C ASP A 146 0.91 -6.90 13.13
N LEU A 147 -0.07 -7.25 12.32
CA LEU A 147 0.14 -7.86 11.01
C LEU A 147 -0.05 -6.81 9.93
N VAL A 148 0.99 -6.58 9.13
CA VAL A 148 0.96 -5.64 8.01
C VAL A 148 0.94 -6.43 6.72
N ALA A 149 -0.10 -6.22 5.91
CA ALA A 149 -0.25 -6.87 4.62
C ALA A 149 -0.45 -5.87 3.50
N GLU A 150 0.10 -6.19 2.33
CA GLU A 150 -0.05 -5.40 1.11
C GLU A 150 -0.85 -6.18 0.08
N VAL A 151 -1.93 -5.58 -0.40
CA VAL A 151 -2.77 -6.12 -1.47
C VAL A 151 -2.66 -5.19 -2.66
N VAL A 152 -2.24 -5.73 -3.81
CA VAL A 152 -2.08 -4.96 -5.05
C VAL A 152 -2.98 -5.53 -6.13
N GLN A 153 -3.64 -4.66 -6.87
CA GLN A 153 -4.37 -5.00 -8.08
C GLN A 153 -3.79 -4.23 -9.26
N ARG A 154 -3.47 -4.93 -10.36
CA ARG A 154 -3.03 -4.30 -11.60
C ARG A 154 -4.25 -4.00 -12.47
N CYS A 155 -4.38 -2.75 -12.91
CA CYS A 155 -5.47 -2.31 -13.78
C CYS A 155 -4.90 -1.62 -15.01
N ARG A 156 -5.16 -2.18 -16.20
CA ARG A 156 -4.79 -1.61 -17.49
C ARG A 156 -5.89 -0.65 -17.95
N VAL A 157 -5.58 0.63 -17.91
CA VAL A 157 -6.50 1.71 -18.26
C VAL A 157 -6.57 1.84 -19.77
N LEU A 158 -7.79 2.01 -20.29
CA LEU A 158 -8.03 2.36 -21.69
C LEU A 158 -8.47 3.84 -21.75
N PRO A 159 -7.56 4.76 -22.12
CA PRO A 159 -7.87 6.19 -22.15
C PRO A 159 -8.94 6.53 -23.20
N ALA A 160 -9.85 7.45 -22.86
CA ALA A 160 -10.93 7.86 -23.76
C ALA A 160 -10.46 8.72 -24.95
N ASP A 161 -9.29 9.34 -24.83
CA ASP A 161 -8.68 10.20 -25.87
C ASP A 161 -7.86 9.42 -26.91
N GLY A 162 -7.85 8.08 -26.82
CA GLY A 162 -7.09 7.21 -27.72
C GLY A 162 -5.59 7.19 -27.42
N SER A 163 -5.13 7.78 -26.32
CA SER A 163 -3.75 7.64 -25.89
C SER A 163 -3.41 6.18 -25.51
N PRO A 164 -2.12 5.78 -25.55
CA PRO A 164 -1.73 4.39 -25.34
C PRO A 164 -2.20 3.83 -24.00
N VAL A 165 -2.54 2.54 -23.98
CA VAL A 165 -2.92 1.81 -22.76
C VAL A 165 -1.78 1.85 -21.75
N PHE A 166 -2.12 2.03 -20.47
CA PHE A 166 -1.13 2.02 -19.39
C PHE A 166 -1.63 1.34 -18.13
N GLU A 167 -0.69 0.85 -17.33
CA GLU A 167 -0.99 0.27 -16.03
C GLU A 167 -1.10 1.31 -14.91
N VAL A 168 -2.12 1.14 -14.09
CA VAL A 168 -2.30 1.75 -12.78
C VAL A 168 -2.43 0.64 -11.75
N LEU A 169 -1.66 0.74 -10.65
CA LEU A 169 -1.83 -0.13 -9.49
C LEU A 169 -2.95 0.41 -8.60
N GLY A 170 -3.83 -0.48 -8.15
CA GLY A 170 -4.81 -0.29 -7.09
C GLY A 170 -4.50 -1.17 -5.86
N GLY A 171 -5.43 -1.21 -4.90
CA GLY A 171 -5.34 -2.04 -3.70
C GLY A 171 -5.17 -1.26 -2.40
N CYS A 172 -4.58 -1.91 -1.39
CA CYS A 172 -4.47 -1.35 -0.05
C CYS A 172 -3.29 -1.93 0.75
N THR A 173 -2.94 -1.21 1.82
CA THR A 173 -2.21 -1.78 2.95
C THR A 173 -3.20 -2.00 4.09
N VAL A 174 -3.23 -3.21 4.63
CA VAL A 174 -4.05 -3.58 5.79
C VAL A 174 -3.14 -3.74 7.00
N ILE A 175 -3.57 -3.16 8.12
CA ILE A 175 -2.91 -3.35 9.42
C ILE A 175 -3.93 -4.00 10.36
N LEU A 176 -3.63 -5.23 10.77
CA LEU A 176 -4.41 -5.98 11.75
C LEU A 176 -3.73 -5.90 13.11
N GLY A 177 -4.54 -5.74 14.16
CA GLY A 177 -4.08 -5.85 15.54
C GLY A 177 -3.77 -7.30 15.93
N PRO A 178 -3.29 -7.53 17.16
CA PRO A 178 -2.89 -8.85 17.64
C PRO A 178 -4.06 -9.83 17.79
N ASP A 179 -5.30 -9.35 17.81
CA ASP A 179 -6.54 -10.13 17.83
C ASP A 179 -7.11 -10.38 16.42
N GLY A 180 -6.42 -9.91 15.37
CA GLY A 180 -6.90 -9.98 13.98
C GLY A 180 -7.89 -8.87 13.61
N ALA A 181 -8.16 -7.90 14.50
CA ALA A 181 -9.05 -6.78 14.21
C ALA A 181 -8.40 -5.80 13.21
N PHE A 182 -9.21 -5.27 12.29
CA PHE A 182 -8.75 -4.25 11.35
C PHE A 182 -8.51 -2.92 12.06
N ARG A 183 -7.25 -2.53 12.23
CA ARG A 183 -6.88 -1.21 12.76
C ARG A 183 -6.91 -0.15 11.68
N TYR A 184 -6.35 -0.47 10.51
CA TYR A 184 -6.26 0.44 9.38
C TYR A 184 -6.44 -0.30 8.05
N VAL A 185 -7.16 0.35 7.13
CA VAL A 185 -7.20 -0.02 5.71
C VAL A 185 -6.79 1.22 4.92
N ILE A 186 -5.52 1.26 4.51
CA ILE A 186 -4.95 2.36 3.73
C ILE A 186 -5.15 2.04 2.25
N SER A 187 -6.32 2.40 1.72
CA SER A 187 -6.71 2.08 0.35
C SER A 187 -6.29 3.14 -0.66
N LYS A 188 -5.92 2.66 -1.84
CA LYS A 188 -5.46 3.45 -2.97
C LYS A 188 -6.03 2.83 -4.24
N SER A 189 -7.31 3.06 -4.51
CA SER A 189 -7.96 2.56 -5.73
C SER A 189 -7.34 3.10 -7.02
N ALA A 190 -7.35 2.28 -8.08
CA ALA A 190 -7.02 2.72 -9.43
C ALA A 190 -8.00 3.80 -9.93
N LEU A 191 -9.24 3.77 -9.44
CA LEU A 191 -10.28 4.78 -9.69
C LEU A 191 -10.16 6.04 -8.82
N GLY A 192 -9.12 6.15 -7.99
CA GLY A 192 -8.94 7.30 -7.12
C GLY A 192 -8.87 8.62 -7.91
N ILE A 193 -9.48 9.68 -7.37
CA ILE A 193 -9.63 10.96 -8.05
C ILE A 193 -8.29 11.48 -8.60
N GLY A 194 -8.29 11.80 -9.89
CA GLY A 194 -7.12 12.35 -10.61
C GLY A 194 -5.99 11.34 -10.83
N ARG A 195 -6.14 10.06 -10.47
CA ARG A 195 -5.02 9.10 -10.49
C ARG A 195 -4.66 8.70 -11.90
N VAL A 196 -5.67 8.42 -12.72
CA VAL A 196 -5.53 8.09 -14.14
C VAL A 196 -4.91 9.28 -14.88
N GLU A 197 -5.45 10.47 -14.68
CA GLU A 197 -5.02 11.71 -15.34
C GLU A 197 -3.59 12.07 -14.96
N ARG A 198 -3.22 12.01 -13.67
CA ARG A 198 -1.84 12.25 -13.23
C ARG A 198 -0.86 11.23 -13.81
N ARG A 199 -1.26 9.97 -13.89
CA ARG A 199 -0.41 8.91 -14.45
C ARG A 199 -0.20 9.14 -15.95
N GLN A 200 -1.27 9.42 -16.67
CA GLN A 200 -1.25 9.75 -18.10
C GLN A 200 -0.38 10.98 -18.37
N HIS A 201 -0.59 12.07 -17.62
CA HIS A 201 0.21 13.29 -17.72
C HIS A 201 1.70 13.02 -17.46
N PHE A 202 2.03 12.20 -16.44
CA PHE A 202 3.41 11.80 -16.17
C PHE A 202 4.02 11.00 -17.34
N LEU A 203 3.30 10.00 -17.87
CA LEU A 203 3.77 9.19 -19.00
C LEU A 203 4.01 10.03 -20.25
N ALA A 204 3.13 11.00 -20.52
CA ALA A 204 3.26 11.92 -21.64
C ALA A 204 4.38 12.98 -21.46
N SER A 205 4.78 13.26 -20.22
CA SER A 205 5.79 14.28 -19.89
C SER A 205 7.19 13.95 -20.42
N SER A 206 8.04 14.97 -20.55
CA SER A 206 9.45 14.80 -20.94
C SER A 206 10.24 13.90 -19.98
N GLN A 207 9.87 13.87 -18.69
CA GLN A 207 10.46 12.97 -17.70
C GLN A 207 9.97 11.53 -17.92
N GLY A 208 8.67 11.33 -18.16
CA GLY A 208 8.09 10.00 -18.39
C GLY A 208 8.70 9.30 -19.59
N ARG A 209 8.86 10.02 -20.71
CA ARG A 209 9.46 9.52 -21.96
C ARG A 209 10.90 9.01 -21.80
N ARG A 210 11.59 9.36 -20.72
CA ARG A 210 12.92 8.81 -20.40
C ARG A 210 12.85 7.34 -19.99
N TYR A 211 11.75 6.91 -19.40
CA TYR A 211 11.59 5.57 -18.82
C TYR A 211 10.65 4.66 -19.62
N TRP A 212 9.81 5.20 -20.50
CA TRP A 212 8.78 4.43 -21.20
C TRP A 212 8.88 4.59 -22.73
N THR A 213 8.62 3.50 -23.46
CA THR A 213 8.36 3.45 -24.91
C THR A 213 6.89 3.14 -25.16
N VAL A 214 6.42 3.43 -26.37
CA VAL A 214 5.09 3.02 -26.83
C VAL A 214 5.27 1.96 -27.90
N GLU A 215 4.75 0.77 -27.66
CA GLU A 215 4.81 -0.40 -28.55
C GLU A 215 3.39 -0.98 -28.60
N ASP A 216 2.90 -1.31 -29.80
CA ASP A 216 1.55 -1.86 -30.02
C ASP A 216 0.39 -1.09 -29.34
N GLY A 217 0.55 0.23 -29.19
CA GLY A 217 -0.44 1.09 -28.55
C GLY A 217 -0.44 1.01 -27.02
N GLU A 218 0.64 0.53 -26.40
CA GLU A 218 0.78 0.39 -24.95
C GLU A 218 2.11 1.00 -24.45
N TYR A 219 2.11 1.47 -23.20
CA TYR A 219 3.33 1.94 -22.55
C TYR A 219 4.15 0.78 -21.97
N HIS A 220 5.38 0.61 -22.44
CA HIS A 220 6.37 -0.36 -21.95
C HIS A 220 7.54 0.32 -21.26
N LEU A 221 8.06 -0.29 -20.19
CA LEU A 221 9.23 0.22 -19.48
C LEU A 221 10.49 -0.07 -20.31
N LYS A 222 11.37 0.92 -20.48
CA LYS A 222 12.66 0.73 -21.13
C LYS A 222 13.55 -0.18 -20.27
N GLY A 223 13.95 -1.34 -20.80
CA GLY A 223 14.74 -2.34 -20.08
C GLY A 223 16.11 -1.83 -19.59
N GLU A 224 16.73 -0.93 -20.35
CA GLU A 224 18.10 -0.43 -20.12
C GLU A 224 18.36 0.16 -18.72
N PHE A 225 17.31 0.59 -17.99
CA PHE A 225 17.44 1.16 -16.65
C PHE A 225 17.38 0.15 -15.51
N PHE A 226 16.94 -1.09 -15.76
CA PHE A 226 16.67 -2.11 -14.75
C PHE A 226 17.49 -3.38 -14.90
N ASP A 227 18.27 -3.52 -15.97
CA ASP A 227 19.18 -4.66 -16.18
C ASP A 227 20.18 -4.87 -15.01
N LEU A 228 20.47 -3.80 -14.25
CA LEU A 228 21.30 -3.82 -13.03
C LEU A 228 20.60 -4.43 -11.79
N LEU A 229 19.26 -4.49 -11.77
CA LEU A 229 18.45 -5.03 -10.67
C LEU A 229 18.02 -6.48 -10.92
N ASP A 230 17.98 -6.92 -12.18
CA ASP A 230 17.62 -8.28 -12.60
C ASP A 230 18.84 -9.21 -12.79
N THR A 231 20.04 -8.80 -12.35
CA THR A 231 21.20 -9.71 -12.38
C THR A 231 20.98 -10.84 -11.36
N PRO A 232 20.85 -12.11 -11.77
CA PRO A 232 20.72 -13.21 -10.83
C PRO A 232 21.92 -13.22 -9.89
N ALA A 233 21.67 -13.34 -8.58
CA ALA A 233 22.71 -13.48 -7.58
C ALA A 233 23.65 -14.60 -8.00
N ARG A 234 24.94 -14.29 -8.17
CA ARG A 234 25.96 -15.30 -8.50
C ARG A 234 25.92 -16.38 -7.42
N PRO A 235 25.91 -17.67 -7.78
CA PRO A 235 26.00 -18.73 -6.79
C PRO A 235 27.30 -18.54 -6.00
N HIS A 236 27.18 -18.49 -4.67
CA HIS A 236 28.34 -18.50 -3.79
C HIS A 236 29.04 -19.86 -3.95
N THR A 237 30.25 -19.84 -4.52
CA THR A 237 31.22 -20.94 -4.47
C THR A 237 31.78 -21.11 -3.08
#